data_AF-A0A1X2LTQ2-F1
#
_entry.id   AF-A0A1X2LTQ2-F1
#
_cell.length_a   1.000
_cell.length_b   1.000
_cell.length_c   1.000
_cell.angle_alpha   90.00
_cell.angle_beta   90.00
_cell.angle_gamma   90.00
#
_symmetry.space_group_name_H-M   'P 1'
#
loop_
_entity.id
_entity.type
_entity.pdbx_description
1 polymer ?
#
loop_
_entity_poly.entity_id
_entity_poly.type
_entity_poly.pdbx_seq_one_letter_code
_entity_poly.pdbx_strand_id
1 'polypeptide(L)'
;MPIADRDPELRRRLRRAVLDAPATADAALRRSAYDGADVPEPLTEYVDKLRRHAYHVQDHDIERARNAGYSEDQIFEVTVAAALGAGDARLRVGLSALNEALR
;
A
#
# COMPACT_ATOMS: atom_id res chain seq x y z
N MET A 1 -23.01 10.12 -17.31
CA MET A 1 -21.81 9.33 -17.66
C MET A 1 -21.04 9.12 -16.36
N PRO A 2 -20.66 7.88 -15.98
CA PRO A 2 -20.01 7.66 -14.69
C PRO A 2 -18.67 8.40 -14.63
N ILE A 3 -18.38 9.03 -13.49
CA ILE A 3 -17.06 9.57 -13.21
C ILE A 3 -16.11 8.40 -13.02
N ALA A 4 -15.16 8.28 -13.93
CA ALA A 4 -14.18 7.20 -13.95
C ALA A 4 -12.79 7.71 -13.57
N ASP A 5 -11.90 6.77 -13.28
CA ASP A 5 -10.47 7.07 -13.21
C ASP A 5 -9.97 7.63 -14.55
N ARG A 6 -9.13 8.66 -14.48
CA ARG A 6 -8.58 9.34 -15.65
C ARG A 6 -7.63 8.45 -16.44
N ASP A 7 -6.79 7.67 -15.75
CA ASP A 7 -5.67 6.94 -16.37
C ASP A 7 -5.59 5.46 -15.88
N PRO A 8 -6.61 4.63 -16.18
CA PRO A 8 -6.71 3.28 -15.66
C PRO A 8 -5.55 2.36 -16.10
N GLU A 9 -5.00 2.60 -17.29
CA GLU A 9 -3.86 1.85 -17.80
C GLU A 9 -2.57 2.13 -17.02
N LEU A 10 -2.29 3.40 -16.74
CA LEU A 10 -1.09 3.80 -16.00
C LEU A 10 -1.15 3.29 -14.56
N ARG A 11 -2.32 3.39 -13.92
CA ARG A 11 -2.53 2.79 -12.59
C ARG A 11 -2.33 1.28 -12.59
N ARG A 12 -2.86 0.56 -13.58
CA ARG A 12 -2.66 -0.89 -13.71
C ARG A 12 -1.18 -1.25 -13.85
N ARG A 13 -0.43 -0.49 -14.66
CA ARG A 13 1.02 -0.68 -14.83
C ARG A 13 1.79 -0.39 -13.55
N LEU A 14 1.45 0.70 -12.85
CA LEU A 14 2.05 1.03 -11.56
C LEU A 14 1.81 -0.09 -10.53
N ARG A 15 0.57 -0.61 -10.44
CA ARG A 15 0.26 -1.72 -9.55
C ARG A 15 1.08 -2.96 -9.87
N ARG A 16 1.23 -3.33 -11.15
CA ARG A 16 2.09 -4.45 -11.54
C ARG A 16 3.56 -4.20 -11.19
N ALA A 17 4.07 -2.99 -11.43
CA ALA A 17 5.44 -2.64 -11.07
C ALA A 17 5.69 -2.80 -9.56
N VAL A 18 4.74 -2.35 -8.73
CA VAL A 18 4.87 -2.40 -7.28
C VAL A 18 4.60 -3.78 -6.68
N LEU A 19 3.78 -4.63 -7.29
CA LEU A 19 3.36 -5.92 -6.71
C LEU A 19 3.97 -7.16 -7.37
N ASP A 20 4.41 -7.06 -8.63
CA ASP A 20 4.79 -8.23 -9.42
C ASP A 20 6.22 -8.16 -9.97
N ALA A 21 6.86 -6.98 -10.01
CA ALA A 21 8.25 -6.86 -10.44
C ALA A 21 9.21 -7.57 -9.46
N PRO A 22 10.42 -7.97 -9.93
CA PRO A 22 11.49 -8.46 -9.06
C PRO A 22 11.80 -7.46 -7.95
N ALA A 23 11.89 -7.95 -6.72
CA ALA A 23 12.00 -7.16 -5.51
C ALA A 23 12.63 -8.01 -4.40
N THR A 24 13.09 -7.39 -3.32
CA THR A 24 13.68 -8.10 -2.16
C THR A 24 12.61 -8.70 -1.24
N ALA A 25 11.45 -8.04 -1.14
CA ALA A 25 10.27 -8.51 -0.45
C ALA A 25 9.45 -9.43 -1.35
N ASP A 26 9.02 -10.55 -0.78
CA ASP A 26 8.13 -11.50 -1.44
C ASP A 26 6.88 -10.80 -1.98
N ALA A 27 6.45 -11.20 -3.18
CA ALA A 27 5.25 -10.66 -3.80
C ALA A 27 3.99 -10.85 -2.91
N ALA A 28 3.94 -11.93 -2.13
CA ALA A 28 2.87 -12.16 -1.17
C ALA A 28 2.84 -11.08 -0.08
N LEU A 29 4.00 -10.76 0.52
CA LEU A 29 4.10 -9.72 1.54
C LEU A 29 3.71 -8.34 0.98
N ARG A 30 4.16 -8.00 -0.23
CA ARG A 30 3.76 -6.73 -0.88
C ARG A 30 2.25 -6.67 -1.15
N ARG A 31 1.62 -7.79 -1.53
CA ARG A 31 0.16 -7.85 -1.70
C ARG A 31 -0.59 -7.69 -0.39
N SER A 32 -0.18 -8.38 0.68
CA SER A 32 -0.74 -8.17 2.03
C SER A 32 -0.63 -6.71 2.48
N ALA A 33 0.52 -6.08 2.24
CA ALA A 33 0.71 -4.66 2.56
C ALA A 33 -0.20 -3.73 1.73
N TYR A 34 -0.33 -4.00 0.43
CA TYR A 34 -1.24 -3.27 -0.47
C TYR A 34 -2.70 -3.40 -0.04
N ASP A 35 -3.15 -4.61 0.29
CA ASP A 35 -4.51 -4.83 0.76
C ASP A 35 -4.71 -4.27 2.18
N GLY A 36 -3.64 -4.19 2.97
CA GLY A 36 -3.68 -3.87 4.39
C GLY A 36 -4.34 -4.97 5.22
N ALA A 37 -4.24 -6.21 4.73
CA ALA A 37 -4.84 -7.39 5.31
C ALA A 37 -3.80 -8.51 5.34
N ASP A 38 -3.87 -9.37 6.37
CA ASP A 38 -2.97 -10.52 6.51
C ASP A 38 -1.48 -10.16 6.42
N VAL A 39 -1.12 -8.99 6.95
CA VAL A 39 0.27 -8.54 7.07
C VAL A 39 0.90 -9.27 8.27
N PRO A 40 2.02 -9.98 8.08
CA PRO A 40 2.67 -10.73 9.16
C PRO A 40 3.30 -9.78 10.19
N GLU A 41 3.33 -10.23 11.45
CA GLU A 41 4.07 -9.56 12.50
C GLU A 41 5.59 -9.58 12.21
N PRO A 42 6.34 -8.51 12.56
CA PRO A 42 5.90 -7.31 13.27
C PRO A 42 5.43 -6.16 12.35
N LEU A 43 5.23 -6.40 11.05
CA LEU A 43 4.91 -5.35 10.08
C LEU A 43 3.46 -4.88 10.16
N THR A 44 2.59 -5.61 10.87
CA THR A 44 1.15 -5.32 10.96
C THR A 44 0.88 -3.91 11.49
N GLU A 45 1.43 -3.56 12.66
CA GLU A 45 1.27 -2.22 13.26
C GLU A 45 1.87 -1.14 12.37
N TYR A 46 3.04 -1.40 11.77
CA TYR A 46 3.72 -0.47 10.88
C TYR A 46 2.88 -0.15 9.63
N VAL A 47 2.39 -1.20 8.94
CA VAL A 47 1.57 -1.04 7.74
C VAL A 47 0.25 -0.35 8.08
N ASP A 48 -0.40 -0.71 9.18
CA ASP A 48 -1.65 -0.08 9.59
C ASP A 48 -1.45 1.41 9.93
N LYS A 49 -0.38 1.74 10.67
CA LYS A 49 0.03 3.12 10.95
C LYS A 49 0.36 3.88 9.68
N LEU A 50 1.12 3.31 8.76
CA LEU A 50 1.45 3.93 7.48
C LEU A 50 0.20 4.22 6.65
N ARG A 51 -0.74 3.27 6.57
CA ARG A 51 -1.97 3.41 5.78
C ARG A 51 -2.88 4.50 6.33
N ARG A 52 -2.96 4.70 7.64
CA ARG A 52 -3.88 5.67 8.29
C ARG A 52 -3.21 7.00 8.66
N HIS A 53 -1.93 6.94 9.00
CA HIS A 53 -1.18 7.97 9.72
C HIS A 53 0.30 8.01 9.29
N ALA A 54 0.59 7.96 7.97
CA ALA A 54 1.96 7.96 7.44
C ALA A 54 2.87 9.05 8.04
N TYR A 55 2.33 10.23 8.32
CA TYR A 55 3.05 11.35 8.93
C TYR A 55 3.43 11.15 10.41
N HIS A 56 2.95 10.08 11.04
CA HIS A 56 3.34 9.65 12.39
C HIS A 56 4.35 8.49 12.38
N VAL A 57 4.74 7.95 11.22
CA VAL A 57 5.82 6.96 11.15
C VAL A 57 7.11 7.57 11.68
N GLN A 58 7.79 6.84 12.54
CA GLN A 58 9.00 7.26 13.24
C GLN A 58 10.08 6.18 13.10
N ASP A 59 11.31 6.54 13.46
CA ASP A 59 12.48 5.66 13.34
C ASP A 59 12.29 4.34 14.08
N HIS A 60 11.62 4.34 15.25
CA HIS A 60 11.36 3.12 16.03
C HIS A 60 10.48 2.10 15.29
N ASP A 61 9.59 2.54 14.39
CA ASP A 61 8.77 1.62 13.59
C ASP A 61 9.67 0.84 12.61
N ILE A 62 10.64 1.54 12.01
CA ILE A 62 11.62 0.98 11.07
C ILE A 62 12.60 0.06 11.82
N GLU A 63 13.10 0.50 12.99
CA GLU A 63 13.99 -0.30 13.83
C GLU A 63 13.34 -1.60 14.28
N ARG A 64 12.05 -1.59 14.64
CA ARG A 64 11.32 -2.82 14.97
C ARG A 64 11.32 -3.83 13.81
N ALA A 65 11.07 -3.36 12.59
CA ALA A 65 11.12 -4.22 11.41
C ALA A 65 12.54 -4.75 11.16
N ARG A 66 13.58 -3.90 11.25
CA ARG A 66 14.97 -4.34 11.10
C ARG A 66 15.39 -5.35 12.15
N ASN A 67 14.99 -5.16 13.40
CA ASN A 67 15.27 -6.09 14.51
C ASN A 67 14.59 -7.46 14.31
N ALA A 68 13.52 -7.53 13.52
CA ALA A 68 12.89 -8.78 13.11
C ALA A 68 13.49 -9.41 11.84
N GLY A 69 14.58 -8.85 11.31
CA GLY A 69 15.34 -9.41 10.19
C GLY A 69 14.93 -8.88 8.81
N TYR A 70 14.03 -7.89 8.72
CA TYR A 70 13.72 -7.25 7.44
C TYR A 70 14.83 -6.29 7.01
N SER A 71 15.23 -6.36 5.75
CA SER A 71 16.17 -5.39 5.18
C SER A 71 15.50 -4.03 4.94
N GLU A 72 16.29 -2.97 4.80
CA GLU A 72 15.77 -1.64 4.46
C GLU A 72 15.04 -1.64 3.11
N ASP A 73 15.54 -2.41 2.13
CA ASP A 73 14.87 -2.59 0.83
C ASP A 73 13.49 -3.25 0.99
N GLN A 74 13.38 -4.30 1.82
CA GLN A 74 12.10 -4.95 2.10
C GLN A 74 11.11 -3.99 2.78
N ILE A 75 11.59 -3.21 3.76
CA ILE A 75 10.77 -2.22 4.45
C ILE A 75 10.30 -1.14 3.46
N PHE A 76 11.19 -0.64 2.61
CA PHE A 76 10.86 0.33 1.56
C PHE A 76 9.81 -0.22 0.60
N GLU A 77 9.98 -1.44 0.11
CA GLU A 77 9.05 -2.08 -0.83
C GLU A 77 7.66 -2.32 -0.21
N VAL A 78 7.61 -2.76 1.06
CA VAL A 78 6.37 -2.87 1.84
C VAL A 78 5.71 -1.50 2.01
N THR A 79 6.50 -0.46 2.29
CA THR A 79 6.03 0.92 2.42
C THR A 79 5.34 1.40 1.15
N VAL A 80 6.00 1.22 0.00
CA VAL A 80 5.46 1.62 -1.30
C VAL A 80 4.18 0.85 -1.62
N ALA A 81 4.15 -0.46 -1.36
CA ALA A 81 2.98 -1.28 -1.60
C ALA A 81 1.78 -0.85 -0.73
N ALA A 82 2.01 -0.63 0.57
CA ALA A 82 1.00 -0.16 1.50
C ALA A 82 0.47 1.23 1.16
N ALA A 83 1.35 2.17 0.80
CA ALA A 83 0.97 3.52 0.38
C ALA A 83 0.13 3.48 -0.91
N LEU A 84 0.55 2.70 -1.91
CA LEU A 84 -0.19 2.54 -3.17
C LEU A 84 -1.59 1.97 -2.92
N GLY A 85 -1.70 0.88 -2.15
CA GLY A 85 -2.98 0.25 -1.86
C GLY A 85 -3.93 1.15 -1.06
N ALA A 86 -3.39 1.92 -0.11
CA ALA A 86 -4.19 2.90 0.62
C ALA A 86 -4.67 4.05 -0.29
N GLY A 87 -3.86 4.47 -1.27
CA GLY A 87 -4.24 5.45 -2.29
C GLY A 87 -5.34 4.93 -3.21
N ASP A 88 -5.17 3.71 -3.75
CA ASP A 88 -6.16 3.05 -4.62
C ASP A 88 -7.51 2.85 -3.90
N ALA A 89 -7.49 2.46 -2.63
CA ALA A 89 -8.70 2.32 -1.82
C ALA A 89 -9.47 3.64 -1.70
N ARG A 90 -8.76 4.75 -1.39
CA ARG A 90 -9.36 6.09 -1.29
C ARG A 90 -9.92 6.55 -2.63
N LEU A 91 -9.19 6.37 -3.73
CA LEU A 91 -9.64 6.72 -5.07
C LEU A 91 -10.93 5.98 -5.43
N ARG A 92 -10.98 4.66 -5.23
CA ARG A 92 -12.16 3.84 -5.52
C ARG A 92 -13.38 4.30 -4.73
N VAL A 93 -13.22 4.53 -3.42
CA VAL A 93 -14.31 5.00 -2.56
C VAL A 93 -14.78 6.39 -3.00
N GLY A 94 -13.86 7.32 -3.27
CA GLY A 94 -14.20 8.67 -3.73
C GLY A 94 -14.95 8.69 -5.06
N LEU A 95 -14.50 7.93 -6.06
CA LEU A 95 -15.20 7.80 -7.34
C LEU A 95 -16.59 7.16 -7.16
N SER A 96 -16.72 6.16 -6.27
CA SER A 96 -18.03 5.55 -5.97
C SER A 96 -19.00 6.58 -5.37
N ALA A 97 -18.55 7.35 -4.39
CA ALA A 97 -19.37 8.38 -3.75
C ALA A 97 -19.80 9.47 -4.73
N LEU A 98 -18.89 9.92 -5.61
CA LEU A 98 -19.23 10.88 -6.67
C LEU A 98 -20.26 10.32 -7.65
N ASN A 99 -20.12 9.07 -8.07
CA ASN A 99 -21.09 8.44 -8.95
C ASN A 99 -22.46 8.28 -8.29
N GLU A 100 -22.50 7.99 -6.99
CA GLU A 100 -23.76 7.87 -6.25
C GLU A 100 -24.45 9.22 -6.05
N ALA A 101 -23.69 10.26 -5.70
CA ALA A 101 -24.23 11.61 -5.48
C ALA A 101 -24.73 12.29 -6.78
N LEU A 102 -24.21 11.88 -7.94
CA LEU A 102 -24.56 12.44 -9.25
C LEU A 102 -25.51 11.55 -10.06
N ARG A 103 -26.07 10.49 -9.45
CA ARG A 103 -27.08 9.63 -10.08
C ARG A 103 -28.42 10.32 -10.20
#